data_AF-A0AAE4MH65-F1
#
_entry.id   AF-A0AAE4MH65-F1
#
_cell.length_a   1.000
_cell.length_b   1.000
_cell.length_c   1.000
_cell.angle_alpha   90.00
_cell.angle_beta   90.00
_cell.angle_gamma   90.00
#
_symmetry.space_group_name_H-M   'P 1'
#
loop_
_entity.id
_entity.type
_entity.pdbx_description
1 polymer ?
#
loop_
_entity_poly.entity_id
_entity_poly.type
_entity_poly.pdbx_seq_one_letter_code
_entity_poly.pdbx_strand_id
1 'polypeptide(L)'
;MRKHIYLILTKEENDLLDDIVRSAGFSTRTEYIAAAVKTTLYGLNTGEWIEKIRKLATDKNRAETVFFALLTELAFPAIAMKGSKIALEALIEELKSEMYNRTGIVPETSELELLAGEYETLYRPELLAYRTETRTRTYLEENP
;
A
#
# COMPACT_ATOMS: atom_id res chain seq x y z
N MET A 1 -39.68 -18.52 -4.21
CA MET A 1 -39.45 -18.26 -2.77
C MET A 1 -38.04 -17.75 -2.58
N ARG A 2 -37.84 -16.53 -2.07
CA ARG A 2 -36.51 -16.09 -1.63
C ARG A 2 -36.26 -16.66 -0.24
N LYS A 3 -35.15 -17.36 -0.06
CA LYS A 3 -34.69 -17.81 1.26
C LYS A 3 -33.66 -16.80 1.76
N HIS A 4 -33.86 -16.31 2.97
CA HIS A 4 -32.91 -15.44 3.64
C HIS A 4 -32.12 -16.26 4.65
N ILE A 5 -30.80 -16.10 4.66
CA ILE A 5 -29.90 -16.68 5.64
C ILE A 5 -29.27 -15.51 6.38
N TYR A 6 -29.33 -15.55 7.71
CA TYR A 6 -28.74 -14.55 8.57
C TYR A 6 -27.47 -15.12 9.18
N LEU A 7 -26.37 -14.37 9.08
CA LEU A 7 -25.11 -14.68 9.71
C LEU A 7 -24.93 -13.74 10.89
N ILE A 8 -24.65 -14.31 12.06
CA ILE A 8 -24.31 -13.54 13.26
C ILE A 8 -22.79 -13.52 13.32
N LEU A 9 -22.24 -12.31 13.24
CA LEU A 9 -20.81 -12.05 13.32
C LEU A 9 -20.55 -11.18 14.54
N THR A 10 -19.41 -11.38 15.18
CA THR A 10 -18.85 -10.43 16.13
C THR A 10 -18.52 -9.11 15.42
N LYS A 11 -18.27 -8.05 16.20
CA LYS A 11 -17.89 -6.75 15.63
C LYS A 11 -16.58 -6.85 14.84
N GLU A 12 -15.59 -7.53 15.41
CA GLU A 12 -14.26 -7.75 14.80
C GLU A 12 -14.38 -8.50 13.46
N GLU A 13 -15.20 -9.54 13.41
CA GLU A 13 -15.46 -10.28 12.17
C GLU A 13 -16.20 -9.45 11.13
N ASN A 14 -17.08 -8.52 11.57
CA ASN A 14 -17.77 -7.61 10.66
C ASN A 14 -16.84 -6.56 10.07
N ASP A 15 -15.96 -5.98 10.89
CA ASP A 15 -14.99 -4.98 10.46
C ASP A 15 -13.98 -5.63 9.48
N LEU A 16 -13.50 -6.84 9.80
CA LEU A 16 -12.66 -7.63 8.90
C LEU A 16 -13.38 -7.96 7.59
N LEU A 17 -14.66 -8.34 7.64
CA LEU A 17 -15.45 -8.61 6.45
C LEU A 17 -15.63 -7.36 5.58
N ASP A 18 -15.82 -6.18 6.18
CA ASP A 18 -15.90 -4.92 5.43
C ASP A 18 -14.59 -4.59 4.71
N ASP A 19 -13.46 -4.79 5.38
CA ASP A 19 -12.16 -4.56 4.78
C ASP A 19 -11.91 -5.53 3.62
N ILE A 20 -12.31 -6.80 3.77
CA ILE A 20 -12.23 -7.80 2.70
C ILE A 20 -13.17 -7.43 1.53
N VAL A 21 -14.42 -7.04 1.81
CA VAL A 21 -15.40 -6.67 0.79
C VAL A 21 -14.94 -5.45 0.00
N ARG A 22 -14.42 -4.43 0.69
CA ARG A 22 -13.88 -3.22 0.07
C ARG A 22 -12.62 -3.51 -0.73
N SER A 23 -11.68 -4.25 -0.17
CA SER A 23 -10.41 -4.60 -0.85
C SER A 23 -10.62 -5.53 -2.05
N ALA A 24 -11.65 -6.39 -2.00
CA ALA A 24 -12.04 -7.25 -3.11
C ALA A 24 -12.97 -6.55 -4.13
N GLY A 25 -13.34 -5.29 -3.91
CA GLY A 25 -14.11 -4.48 -4.85
C GLY A 25 -15.61 -4.82 -4.95
N PHE A 26 -16.18 -5.43 -3.93
CA PHE A 26 -17.61 -5.74 -3.90
C PHE A 26 -18.44 -4.55 -3.41
N SER A 27 -19.62 -4.36 -4.02
CA SER A 27 -20.51 -3.26 -3.64
C SER A 27 -21.25 -3.53 -2.33
N THR A 28 -21.42 -4.81 -1.98
CA THR A 28 -22.10 -5.25 -0.75
C THR A 28 -21.51 -6.54 -0.17
N ARG A 29 -21.62 -6.72 1.15
CA ARG A 29 -21.25 -7.98 1.84
C ARG A 29 -22.01 -9.18 1.28
N THR A 30 -23.28 -9.00 0.93
CA THR A 30 -24.14 -10.05 0.37
C THR A 30 -23.60 -10.56 -0.97
N GLU A 31 -23.10 -9.66 -1.81
CA GLU A 31 -22.52 -10.00 -3.11
C GLU A 31 -21.25 -10.84 -2.95
N TYR A 32 -20.37 -10.42 -2.04
CA TYR A 32 -19.16 -11.17 -1.67
C TYR A 32 -19.48 -12.57 -1.14
N ILE A 33 -20.39 -12.69 -0.16
CA ILE A 33 -20.74 -13.98 0.45
C ILE A 33 -21.41 -14.89 -0.57
N ALA A 34 -22.29 -14.36 -1.43
CA ALA A 34 -22.92 -15.15 -2.48
C ALA A 34 -21.89 -15.67 -3.50
N ALA A 35 -20.87 -14.87 -3.83
CA ALA A 35 -19.77 -15.29 -4.70
C ALA A 35 -18.89 -16.37 -4.05
N ALA A 36 -18.54 -16.19 -2.77
CA ALA A 36 -17.77 -17.16 -2.00
C ALA A 36 -18.51 -18.50 -1.90
N VAL A 37 -19.79 -18.49 -1.54
CA VAL A 37 -20.63 -19.70 -1.45
C VAL A 37 -20.74 -20.40 -2.81
N LYS A 38 -20.91 -19.65 -3.90
CA LYS A 38 -20.97 -20.23 -5.25
C LYS A 38 -19.64 -20.90 -5.64
N THR A 39 -18.52 -20.29 -5.27
CA THR A 39 -17.18 -20.83 -5.51
C THR A 39 -16.98 -22.14 -4.73
N THR A 40 -17.27 -22.12 -3.43
CA THR A 40 -17.09 -23.26 -2.53
C THR A 40 -18.01 -24.43 -2.87
N LEU A 41 -19.27 -24.17 -3.24
CA LEU A 41 -20.26 -25.22 -3.49
C LEU A 41 -20.23 -25.77 -4.91
N TYR A 42 -19.90 -24.96 -5.92
CA TYR A 42 -20.08 -25.34 -7.33
C TYR A 42 -18.78 -25.36 -8.15
N GLY A 43 -17.64 -24.95 -7.59
CA GLY A 43 -16.35 -24.96 -8.30
C GLY A 43 -16.37 -24.19 -9.64
N LEU A 44 -17.31 -23.27 -9.81
CA LEU A 44 -17.55 -22.58 -11.08
C LEU A 44 -16.42 -21.56 -11.35
N ASN A 45 -16.00 -21.52 -12.62
CA ASN A 45 -14.79 -20.89 -13.15
C ASN A 45 -14.50 -19.48 -12.59
N THR A 46 -13.70 -19.47 -11.54
CA THR A 46 -13.07 -18.32 -10.89
C THR A 46 -11.83 -17.82 -11.63
N GLY A 47 -11.44 -18.43 -12.75
CA GLY A 47 -10.19 -18.17 -13.47
C GLY A 47 -9.99 -16.71 -13.92
N GLU A 48 -10.89 -16.15 -14.73
CA GLU A 48 -10.77 -14.75 -15.21
C GLU A 48 -10.88 -13.71 -14.07
N TRP A 49 -11.61 -14.06 -13.01
CA TRP A 49 -11.94 -13.13 -11.93
C TRP A 49 -10.88 -13.12 -10.82
N ILE A 50 -10.36 -14.29 -10.45
CA ILE A 50 -9.13 -14.43 -9.68
C ILE A 50 -7.98 -13.82 -10.46
N GLU A 51 -7.91 -13.94 -11.79
CA GLU A 51 -6.85 -13.30 -12.58
C GLU A 51 -7.00 -11.78 -12.61
N LYS A 52 -8.22 -11.23 -12.56
CA LYS A 52 -8.45 -9.79 -12.45
C LYS A 52 -8.13 -9.24 -11.06
N ILE A 53 -8.51 -9.94 -9.99
CA ILE A 53 -8.10 -9.60 -8.61
C ILE A 53 -6.60 -9.81 -8.42
N ARG A 54 -6.03 -10.88 -8.97
CA ARG A 54 -4.59 -11.13 -8.96
C ARG A 54 -3.89 -10.05 -9.75
N LYS A 55 -4.37 -9.62 -10.92
CA LYS A 55 -3.84 -8.45 -11.64
C LYS A 55 -3.95 -7.18 -10.81
N LEU A 56 -5.11 -6.86 -10.22
CA LEU A 56 -5.27 -5.67 -9.38
C LEU A 56 -4.40 -5.70 -8.11
N ALA A 57 -4.27 -6.85 -7.46
CA ALA A 57 -3.38 -7.05 -6.31
C ALA A 57 -1.91 -7.04 -6.74
N THR A 58 -1.59 -7.55 -7.93
CA THR A 58 -0.24 -7.49 -8.52
C THR A 58 0.09 -6.07 -8.94
N ASP A 59 -0.87 -5.32 -9.48
CA ASP A 59 -0.73 -3.94 -9.92
C ASP A 59 -0.64 -3.00 -8.70
N LYS A 60 -1.43 -3.25 -7.64
CA LYS A 60 -1.32 -2.55 -6.35
C LYS A 60 -0.01 -2.88 -5.64
N ASN A 61 0.36 -4.15 -5.52
CA ASN A 61 1.67 -4.54 -4.97
C ASN A 61 2.82 -4.01 -5.82
N ARG A 62 2.65 -3.94 -7.15
CA ARG A 62 3.63 -3.34 -8.07
C ARG A 62 3.71 -1.84 -7.85
N ALA A 63 2.59 -1.14 -7.71
CA ALA A 63 2.57 0.29 -7.42
C ALA A 63 3.25 0.59 -6.08
N GLU A 64 2.93 -0.17 -5.05
CA GLU A 64 3.57 -0.07 -3.72
C GLU A 64 5.08 -0.35 -3.78
N THR A 65 5.48 -1.44 -4.45
CA THR A 65 6.89 -1.81 -4.62
C THR A 65 7.65 -0.72 -5.39
N VAL A 66 7.05 -0.20 -6.47
CA VAL A 66 7.64 0.89 -7.25
C VAL A 66 7.72 2.17 -6.43
N PHE A 67 6.71 2.47 -5.62
CA PHE A 67 6.73 3.63 -4.76
C PHE A 67 7.83 3.54 -3.69
N PHE A 68 8.01 2.38 -3.06
CA PHE A 68 9.12 2.18 -2.11
C PHE A 68 10.49 2.28 -2.78
N ALA A 69 10.62 1.77 -4.01
CA ALA A 69 11.83 1.95 -4.80
C ALA A 69 12.09 3.44 -5.09
N LEU A 70 11.05 4.20 -5.49
CA LEU A 70 11.15 5.64 -5.72
C LEU A 70 11.50 6.43 -4.45
N LEU A 71 10.93 6.07 -3.29
CA LEU A 71 11.33 6.67 -2.01
C LEU A 71 12.80 6.39 -1.71
N THR A 72 13.28 5.19 -2.01
CA THR A 72 14.70 4.83 -1.84
C THR A 72 15.62 5.62 -2.79
N GLU A 73 15.21 5.77 -4.05
CA GLU A 73 15.99 6.42 -5.10
C GLU A 73 16.03 7.96 -4.95
N LEU A 74 14.89 8.57 -4.66
CA LEU A 74 14.70 10.02 -4.77
C LEU A 74 14.55 10.73 -3.43
N ALA A 75 13.96 10.05 -2.44
CA ALA A 75 13.57 10.70 -1.18
C ALA A 75 14.37 10.23 0.04
N PHE A 76 15.17 9.16 -0.06
CA PHE A 76 15.79 8.51 1.09
C PHE A 76 16.59 9.47 1.97
N PRO A 77 17.50 10.32 1.43
CA PRO A 77 18.22 11.28 2.27
C PRO A 77 17.30 12.29 2.95
N ALA A 78 16.25 12.75 2.25
CA ALA A 78 15.28 13.69 2.80
C ALA A 78 14.45 13.06 3.92
N ILE A 79 13.99 11.82 3.73
CA ILE A 79 13.28 11.03 4.77
C ILE A 79 14.20 10.80 5.96
N ALA A 80 15.43 10.34 5.71
CA ALA A 80 16.41 10.05 6.76
C ALA A 80 16.72 11.28 7.62
N MET A 81 16.74 12.47 7.04
CA MET A 81 17.10 13.71 7.76
C MET A 81 15.91 14.48 8.31
N LYS A 82 14.78 14.51 7.60
CA LYS A 82 13.62 15.39 7.89
C LYS A 82 12.32 14.63 8.16
N GLY A 83 12.27 13.32 7.95
CA GLY A 83 11.08 12.48 8.10
C GLY A 83 10.25 12.39 6.81
N SER A 84 9.43 11.33 6.72
CA SER A 84 8.61 11.02 5.54
C SER A 84 7.68 12.15 5.13
N LYS A 85 6.99 12.78 6.08
CA LYS A 85 6.04 13.86 5.82
C LYS A 85 6.67 15.04 5.06
N ILE A 86 7.78 15.57 5.58
CA ILE A 86 8.45 16.74 4.97
C ILE A 86 9.07 16.38 3.63
N ALA A 87 9.62 15.17 3.50
CA ALA A 87 10.15 14.69 2.23
C ALA A 87 9.05 14.56 1.18
N LEU A 88 7.88 14.05 1.56
CA LEU A 88 6.74 13.90 0.67
C LEU A 88 6.21 15.27 0.24
N GLU A 89 5.99 16.22 1.16
CA GLU A 89 5.54 17.58 0.83
C GLU A 89 6.46 18.26 -0.21
N ALA A 90 7.77 17.99 -0.17
CA ALA A 90 8.73 18.56 -1.10
C ALA A 90 8.80 17.83 -2.46
N LEU A 91 8.52 16.53 -2.50
CA LEU A 91 8.78 15.67 -3.66
C LEU A 91 7.53 15.01 -4.26
N ILE A 92 6.33 15.30 -3.74
CA ILE A 92 5.11 14.55 -4.09
C ILE A 92 4.76 14.60 -5.57
N GLU A 93 4.92 15.74 -6.23
CA GLU A 93 4.62 15.87 -7.66
C GLU A 93 5.62 15.08 -8.52
N GLU A 94 6.89 15.06 -8.13
CA GLU A 94 7.93 14.27 -8.80
C GLU A 94 7.71 12.77 -8.61
N LEU A 95 7.38 12.35 -7.38
CA LEU A 95 7.03 10.97 -7.07
C LEU A 95 5.79 10.49 -7.83
N LYS A 96 4.75 11.33 -7.94
CA LYS A 96 3.54 11.02 -8.73
C LYS A 96 3.83 10.91 -10.22
N SER A 97 4.63 11.82 -10.75
CA SER A 97 5.08 11.79 -12.15
C SER A 97 5.82 10.47 -12.44
N GLU A 98 6.78 10.11 -11.59
CA GLU A 98 7.54 8.86 -11.75
C GLU A 98 6.70 7.60 -11.55
N MET A 99 5.76 7.63 -10.60
CA MET A 99 4.78 6.55 -10.43
C MET A 99 3.95 6.33 -11.69
N TYR A 100 3.46 7.42 -12.30
CA TYR A 100 2.73 7.34 -13.56
C TYR A 100 3.61 6.79 -14.68
N ASN A 101 4.85 7.27 -14.82
CA ASN A 101 5.77 6.80 -15.85
C ASN A 101 6.08 5.30 -15.74
N ARG A 102 6.22 4.77 -14.52
CA ARG A 102 6.63 3.37 -14.29
C ARG A 102 5.47 2.38 -14.22
N THR A 103 4.28 2.85 -13.83
CA THR A 103 3.12 1.97 -13.54
C THR A 103 1.87 2.31 -14.32
N GLY A 104 1.78 3.51 -14.90
CA GLY A 104 0.56 4.04 -15.53
C GLY A 104 -0.50 4.49 -14.53
N ILE A 105 -0.19 4.49 -13.22
CA ILE A 105 -1.12 4.81 -12.13
C ILE A 105 -0.70 6.12 -11.48
N VAL A 106 -1.68 6.98 -11.16
CA VAL A 106 -1.49 8.18 -10.35
C VAL A 106 -2.17 7.95 -9.00
N PRO A 107 -1.42 7.66 -7.93
CA PRO A 107 -1.99 7.40 -6.61
C PRO A 107 -2.53 8.69 -5.96
N GLU A 108 -3.51 8.55 -5.06
CA GLU A 108 -3.96 9.67 -4.25
C GLU A 108 -2.88 10.10 -3.24
N THR A 109 -2.83 11.38 -2.89
CA THR A 109 -1.85 11.90 -1.91
C THR A 109 -1.95 11.17 -0.57
N SER A 110 -3.16 10.91 -0.10
CA SER A 110 -3.43 10.18 1.15
C SER A 110 -2.86 8.76 1.14
N GLU A 111 -2.90 8.08 -0.01
CA GLU A 111 -2.31 6.74 -0.17
C GLU A 111 -0.78 6.81 -0.10
N LEU A 112 -0.18 7.82 -0.74
CA LEU A 112 1.28 8.03 -0.70
C LEU A 112 1.77 8.37 0.70
N GLU A 113 1.01 9.16 1.46
CA GLU A 113 1.33 9.47 2.87
C GLU A 113 1.34 8.22 3.74
N LEU A 114 0.35 7.35 3.58
CA LEU A 114 0.25 6.09 4.31
C LEU A 114 1.44 5.17 3.97
N LEU A 115 1.70 4.98 2.68
CA LEU A 115 2.82 4.17 2.19
C LEU A 115 4.19 4.75 2.63
N ALA A 116 4.35 6.07 2.67
CA ALA A 116 5.58 6.68 3.15
C ALA A 116 5.81 6.45 4.65
N GLY A 117 4.73 6.40 5.45
CA GLY A 117 4.80 6.01 6.86
C GLY A 117 5.18 4.53 7.06
N GLU A 118 4.63 3.65 6.22
CA GLU A 118 5.01 2.23 6.19
C GLU A 118 6.48 2.05 5.80
N TYR A 119 6.94 2.77 4.78
CA TYR A 119 8.35 2.79 4.36
C TYR A 119 9.26 3.24 5.50
N GLU A 120 8.95 4.34 6.18
CA GLU A 120 9.76 4.83 7.31
C GLU A 120 9.82 3.83 8.46
N THR A 121 8.74 3.06 8.67
CA THR A 121 8.71 1.99 9.68
C THR A 121 9.57 0.81 9.27
N LEU A 122 9.47 0.38 8.00
CA LEU A 122 10.17 -0.78 7.46
C LEU A 122 11.69 -0.56 7.37
N TYR A 123 12.11 0.61 6.88
CA TYR A 123 13.52 0.97 6.65
C TYR A 123 14.12 1.82 7.78
N ARG A 124 13.49 1.82 8.96
CA ARG A 124 13.94 2.60 10.12
C ARG A 124 15.43 2.36 10.46
N PRO A 125 15.95 1.11 10.49
CA PRO A 125 17.37 0.87 10.79
C PRO A 125 18.32 1.59 9.81
N GLU A 126 18.03 1.52 8.52
CA GLU A 126 18.83 2.10 7.44
C GLU A 126 18.79 3.63 7.49
N LEU A 127 17.60 4.20 7.71
CA LEU A 127 17.42 5.66 7.87
C LEU A 127 18.22 6.20 9.07
N LEU A 128 18.25 5.45 10.18
CA LEU A 128 19.04 5.82 11.37
C LEU A 128 20.55 5.69 11.13
N ALA A 129 20.98 4.64 10.43
CA ALA A 129 22.38 4.45 10.05
C ALA A 129 22.86 5.62 9.18
N TYR A 130 22.11 5.96 8.13
CA TYR A 130 22.42 7.07 7.24
C TYR A 130 22.50 8.42 7.98
N ARG A 131 21.54 8.69 8.87
CA ARG A 131 21.53 9.91 9.70
C ARG A 131 22.78 9.98 10.58
N THR A 132 23.18 8.85 11.16
CA THR A 132 24.35 8.77 12.05
C THR A 132 25.63 9.01 11.27
N GLU A 133 25.82 8.31 10.15
CA GLU A 133 26.97 8.47 9.26
C GLU A 133 27.11 9.91 8.77
N THR A 134 26.00 10.51 8.31
CA THR A 134 25.99 11.89 7.82
C THR A 134 26.44 12.87 8.92
N ARG A 135 25.94 12.72 10.14
CA ARG A 135 26.33 13.57 11.28
C ARG A 135 27.80 13.41 11.64
N THR A 136 28.31 12.18 11.66
CA THR A 136 29.71 11.89 11.94
C THR A 136 30.62 12.52 10.89
N ARG A 137 30.27 12.39 9.60
CA ARG A 137 31.03 13.02 8.51
C ARG A 137 31.05 14.54 8.65
N THR A 138 29.89 15.17 8.84
CA THR A 138 29.81 16.63 9.01
C THR A 138 30.64 17.11 10.19
N TYR A 139 30.61 16.40 11.33
CA TYR A 139 31.43 16.75 12.49
C TYR A 139 32.94 16.70 12.20
N LEU A 140 33.41 15.67 11.47
CA LEU A 140 34.82 15.53 11.09
C LEU A 140 35.25 16.59 10.08
N GLU A 141 34.37 17.01 9.16
CA GLU A 141 34.63 18.09 8.21
C GLU A 141 34.72 19.46 8.90
N GLU A 142 33.94 19.67 9.98
CA GLU A 142 33.96 20.91 10.77
C GLU A 142 35.06 20.95 11.84
N ASN A 143 35.67 19.80 12.19
CA ASN A 143 36.69 19.66 13.24
C ASN A 143 37.85 18.73 12.77
N PRO A 144 38.69 19.18 11.80
CA PRO A 144 39.74 18.37 11.18
C PRO A 144 40.95 18.07 12.07
#